data_AF-A0A6J8BXI1-F1
#
_entry.id   AF-A0A6J8BXI1-F1
#
_cell.length_a   1.000
_cell.length_b   1.000
_cell.length_c   1.000
_cell.angle_alpha   90.00
_cell.angle_beta   90.00
_cell.angle_gamma   90.00
#
_symmetry.space_group_name_H-M   'P 1'
#
loop_
_entity.id
_entity.type
_entity.pdbx_description
1 polymer ?
#
loop_
_entity_poly.entity_id
_entity_poly.type
_entity_poly.pdbx_seq_one_letter_code
_entity_poly.pdbx_strand_id
1 'polypeptide(L)'
;MKFDSVDSNITANRMSCHMSSYNEHTALGLIKQACTFFVDYNKRQMSRIYPRGGRVDSSNYLPQIFWNAGCQMVALNFQTPDLAMQLNQGKFEYNGNCGYLLKPDFMRRPDRTFDPFSESPVDGIIPAHCSVQVISGQFLSDKKIGTYVEVDMYGLPTDTIRKEFRTKVVPANGLNPVYNEDPFVFRKVC
;
A
#
# COMPACT_ATOMS: atom_id res chain seq x y z
N MET A 1 -10.26 16.82 22.11
CA MET A 1 -9.62 15.94 23.12
C MET A 1 -8.16 15.83 22.73
N LYS A 2 -7.24 16.38 23.54
CA LYS A 2 -5.80 16.35 23.26
C LYS A 2 -5.27 14.95 23.56
N PHE A 3 -4.40 14.45 22.70
CA PHE A 3 -3.76 13.14 22.86
C PHE A 3 -2.68 13.27 23.94
N ASP A 4 -2.99 12.86 25.16
CA ASP A 4 -1.97 12.54 26.15
C ASP A 4 -1.27 11.26 25.70
N SER A 5 0.06 11.27 25.76
CA SER A 5 1.04 10.20 25.44
C SER A 5 0.46 8.94 24.77
N VAL A 6 0.95 8.64 23.55
CA VAL A 6 0.62 7.44 22.75
C VAL A 6 0.50 6.15 23.57
N ASP A 7 1.32 5.98 24.61
CA ASP A 7 1.31 4.79 25.46
C ASP A 7 0.09 4.70 26.40
N SER A 8 -0.42 5.81 26.93
CA SER A 8 -1.46 5.79 27.96
C SER A 8 -2.83 5.42 27.39
N ASN A 9 -3.21 5.94 26.22
CA ASN A 9 -4.53 5.64 25.64
C ASN A 9 -4.62 4.25 24.98
N ILE A 10 -3.50 3.71 24.48
CA ILE A 10 -3.49 2.39 23.84
C ILE A 10 -3.50 1.26 24.89
N THR A 11 -2.95 1.50 26.09
CA THR A 11 -2.98 0.53 27.19
C THR A 11 -4.12 0.73 28.19
N ALA A 12 -4.55 1.98 28.47
CA ALA A 12 -5.45 2.26 29.59
C ALA A 12 -6.94 2.08 29.29
N ASN A 13 -7.37 2.01 28.02
CA ASN A 13 -8.80 1.80 27.74
C ASN A 13 -9.04 0.85 26.56
N ARG A 14 -9.16 -0.43 26.89
CA ARG A 14 -9.40 -1.60 26.03
C ARG A 14 -10.79 -1.61 25.36
N MET A 15 -11.43 -0.46 25.12
CA MET A 15 -12.75 -0.39 24.49
C MET A 15 -12.62 -0.43 22.96
N SER A 16 -13.25 -1.40 22.30
CA SER A 16 -13.19 -1.54 20.84
C SER A 16 -13.90 -0.40 20.09
N CYS A 17 -14.83 0.30 20.74
CA CYS A 17 -15.53 1.45 20.16
C CYS A 17 -14.71 2.75 20.17
N HIS A 18 -13.57 2.77 20.86
CA HIS A 18 -12.66 3.91 20.81
C HIS A 18 -11.83 3.86 19.53
N MET A 19 -11.74 5.01 18.86
CA MET A 19 -10.95 5.18 17.64
C MET A 19 -10.03 6.37 17.76
N SER A 20 -8.91 6.34 17.04
CA SER A 20 -7.92 7.41 17.06
C SER A 20 -7.63 7.92 15.66
N SER A 21 -7.50 9.24 15.53
CA SER A 21 -7.18 9.89 14.27
C SER A 21 -5.77 10.49 14.33
N TYR A 22 -4.98 10.26 13.29
CA TYR A 22 -3.59 10.69 13.19
C TYR A 22 -3.34 11.38 11.85
N ASN A 23 -2.58 12.47 11.87
CA ASN A 23 -2.01 12.98 10.61
C ASN A 23 -0.90 12.02 10.12
N GLU A 24 -0.57 12.06 8.83
CA GLU A 24 0.42 11.17 8.22
C GLU A 24 1.78 11.20 8.93
N HIS A 25 2.22 12.34 9.47
CA HIS A 25 3.53 12.48 10.12
C HIS A 25 3.58 11.78 11.48
N THR A 26 2.54 11.97 12.30
CA THR A 26 2.39 11.28 13.60
C THR A 26 2.28 9.78 13.40
N ALA A 27 1.47 9.33 12.44
CA ALA A 27 1.29 7.91 12.16
C ALA A 27 2.58 7.26 11.61
N LEU A 28 3.34 7.97 10.76
CA LEU A 28 4.67 7.51 10.34
C LEU A 28 5.65 7.42 11.51
N GLY A 29 5.59 8.35 12.47
CA GLY A 29 6.37 8.28 13.70
C GLY A 29 6.06 7.01 14.50
N LEU A 30 4.77 6.68 14.66
CA LEU A 30 4.33 5.45 15.33
C LEU A 30 4.83 4.19 14.62
N ILE A 31 4.71 4.14 13.30
CA ILE A 31 5.20 3.01 12.49
C ILE A 31 6.72 2.85 12.66
N LYS A 32 7.49 3.93 12.71
CA LYS A 32 8.95 3.87 12.89
C LYS A 32 9.38 3.45 14.29
N GLN A 33 8.65 3.84 15.32
CA GLN A 33 9.03 3.61 16.72
C GLN A 33 8.45 2.31 17.28
N ALA A 34 7.22 1.97 16.92
CA ALA A 34 6.44 0.91 17.56
C ALA A 34 5.45 0.25 16.57
N CYS A 35 5.95 -0.27 15.44
CA CYS A 35 5.10 -0.83 14.38
C CYS A 35 4.24 -2.01 14.83
N THR A 36 4.85 -3.00 15.50
CA THR A 36 4.19 -4.22 15.99
C THR A 36 3.03 -3.89 16.93
N PHE A 37 3.26 -2.94 17.85
CA PHE A 37 2.24 -2.42 18.74
C PHE A 37 1.10 -1.73 18.00
N PHE A 38 1.41 -0.96 16.95
CA PHE A 38 0.38 -0.29 16.16
C PHE A 38 -0.45 -1.27 15.32
N VAL A 39 0.15 -2.37 14.83
CA VAL A 39 -0.58 -3.49 14.23
C VAL A 39 -1.52 -4.12 15.25
N ASP A 40 -1.06 -4.38 16.48
CA ASP A 40 -1.88 -4.98 17.54
C ASP A 40 -3.01 -4.07 17.99
N TYR A 41 -2.77 -2.75 18.09
CA TYR A 41 -3.81 -1.74 18.27
C TYR A 41 -4.92 -1.90 17.22
N ASN A 42 -4.54 -2.03 15.95
CA ASN A 42 -5.45 -2.14 14.82
C ASN A 42 -6.17 -3.50 14.69
N LYS A 43 -5.84 -4.50 15.53
CA LYS A 43 -6.64 -5.73 15.65
C LYS A 43 -7.92 -5.51 16.43
N ARG A 44 -7.93 -4.53 17.34
CA ARG A 44 -9.01 -4.31 18.30
C ARG A 44 -9.72 -2.97 18.12
N GLN A 45 -8.98 -1.93 17.77
CA GLN A 45 -9.47 -0.56 17.62
C GLN A 45 -9.26 -0.05 16.20
N MET A 46 -9.91 1.07 15.89
CA MET A 46 -9.86 1.69 14.57
C MET A 46 -8.93 2.89 14.57
N SER A 47 -8.05 2.96 13.58
CA SER A 47 -7.23 4.14 13.29
C SER A 47 -7.67 4.82 12.00
N ARG A 48 -7.74 6.15 12.05
CA ARG A 48 -7.94 7.01 10.87
C ARG A 48 -6.69 7.81 10.59
N ILE A 49 -6.16 7.70 9.38
CA ILE A 49 -5.01 8.48 8.92
C ILE A 49 -5.51 9.55 7.96
N TYR A 50 -4.98 10.77 8.05
CA TYR A 50 -5.31 11.85 7.12
C TYR A 50 -4.07 12.64 6.68
N PRO A 51 -4.11 13.28 5.48
CA PRO A 51 -2.97 14.02 4.96
C PRO A 51 -2.56 15.17 5.89
N ARG A 52 -1.27 15.48 5.96
CA ARG A 52 -0.81 16.65 6.74
C ARG A 52 -1.28 17.95 6.10
N GLY A 53 -1.52 18.98 6.92
CA GLY A 53 -1.95 20.31 6.45
C GLY A 53 -0.95 21.01 5.51
N GLY A 54 0.32 20.59 5.47
CA GLY A 54 1.31 21.14 4.53
C GLY A 54 1.08 20.76 3.06
N ARG A 55 0.16 19.83 2.76
CA ARG A 55 -0.22 19.44 1.39
C ARG A 55 -1.30 20.37 0.85
N VAL A 56 -0.95 21.65 0.70
CA VAL A 56 -1.86 22.70 0.20
C VAL A 56 -2.33 22.46 -1.23
N ASP A 57 -1.55 21.68 -1.99
CA ASP A 57 -1.84 21.24 -3.36
C ASP A 57 -2.80 20.04 -3.42
N SER A 58 -3.31 19.57 -2.27
CA SER A 58 -4.12 18.34 -2.18
C SER A 58 -3.42 17.07 -2.66
N SER A 59 -2.08 17.03 -2.70
CA SER A 59 -1.34 15.79 -2.97
C SER A 59 -1.64 14.69 -1.96
N ASN A 60 -1.49 13.42 -2.35
CA ASN A 60 -1.65 12.29 -1.44
C ASN A 60 -0.32 11.73 -0.93
N TYR A 61 -0.39 11.05 0.21
CA TYR A 61 0.67 10.16 0.69
C TYR A 61 0.42 8.73 0.21
N LEU A 62 1.43 7.87 0.25
CA LEU A 62 1.29 6.47 -0.16
C LEU A 62 0.50 5.68 0.90
N PRO A 63 -0.71 5.16 0.60
CA PRO A 63 -1.56 4.51 1.60
C PRO A 63 -1.03 3.13 2.04
N GLN A 64 -0.25 2.46 1.18
CA GLN A 64 0.29 1.12 1.44
C GLN A 64 1.06 1.04 2.76
N ILE A 65 1.79 2.09 3.13
CA ILE A 65 2.57 2.14 4.38
C ILE A 65 1.66 1.97 5.60
N PHE A 66 0.48 2.58 5.59
CA PHE A 66 -0.48 2.50 6.71
C PHE A 66 -1.33 1.23 6.65
N TRP A 67 -1.63 0.73 5.45
CA TRP A 67 -2.25 -0.59 5.30
C TRP A 67 -1.36 -1.70 5.83
N ASN A 68 -0.04 -1.62 5.65
CA ASN A 68 0.93 -2.58 6.24
C ASN A 68 0.91 -2.56 7.78
N ALA A 69 0.56 -1.42 8.39
CA ALA A 69 0.38 -1.30 9.84
C ALA A 69 -1.05 -1.66 10.32
N GLY A 70 -1.94 -2.07 9.42
CA GLY A 70 -3.29 -2.51 9.74
C GLY A 70 -4.33 -1.40 9.89
N CYS A 71 -3.97 -0.15 9.57
CA CYS A 71 -4.87 0.99 9.63
C CYS A 71 -6.04 0.82 8.66
N GLN A 72 -7.26 1.09 9.12
CA GLN A 72 -8.48 0.79 8.38
C GLN A 72 -8.97 1.99 7.56
N MET A 73 -8.92 3.20 8.14
CA MET A 73 -9.42 4.43 7.51
C MET A 73 -8.25 5.29 7.04
N VAL A 74 -7.60 4.91 5.96
CA VAL A 74 -6.47 5.66 5.37
C VAL A 74 -7.02 6.69 4.38
N ALA A 75 -7.37 7.88 4.89
CA ALA A 75 -8.06 8.91 4.12
C ALA A 75 -7.13 9.63 3.15
N LEU A 76 -7.59 9.76 1.90
CA LEU A 76 -6.91 10.41 0.80
C LEU A 76 -7.79 11.52 0.20
N ASN A 77 -7.16 12.42 -0.55
CA ASN A 77 -7.78 13.47 -1.33
C ASN A 77 -8.28 12.90 -2.68
N PHE A 78 -9.59 12.68 -2.79
CA PHE A 78 -10.24 12.13 -4.00
C PHE A 78 -10.20 13.07 -5.20
N GLN A 79 -10.05 14.38 -4.96
CA GLN A 79 -9.91 15.39 -6.01
C GLN A 79 -8.59 15.26 -6.80
N THR A 80 -7.60 14.51 -6.29
CA THR A 80 -6.27 14.39 -6.89
C THR A 80 -6.04 12.94 -7.36
N PRO A 81 -6.10 12.64 -8.68
CA PRO A 81 -5.94 11.28 -9.22
C PRO A 81 -4.46 10.89 -9.36
N ASP A 82 -3.66 11.12 -8.32
CA ASP A 82 -2.26 10.73 -8.28
C ASP A 82 -2.08 9.22 -8.05
N LEU A 83 -0.83 8.75 -8.08
CA LEU A 83 -0.48 7.33 -7.91
C LEU A 83 -1.15 6.70 -6.67
N ALA A 84 -1.21 7.42 -5.55
CA ALA A 84 -1.81 6.92 -4.32
C ALA A 84 -3.33 6.72 -4.48
N MET A 85 -4.01 7.63 -5.15
CA MET A 85 -5.44 7.50 -5.47
C MET A 85 -5.69 6.37 -6.48
N GLN A 86 -4.83 6.22 -7.49
CA GLN A 86 -4.92 5.12 -8.46
C GLN A 86 -4.79 3.75 -7.78
N LEU A 87 -3.84 3.60 -6.84
CA LEU A 87 -3.69 2.39 -6.03
C LEU A 87 -4.93 2.14 -5.15
N ASN A 88 -5.50 3.20 -4.56
CA ASN A 88 -6.71 3.08 -3.74
C ASN A 88 -7.91 2.60 -4.56
N GLN A 89 -8.15 3.21 -5.72
CA GLN A 89 -9.25 2.82 -6.61
C GLN A 89 -9.10 1.38 -7.11
N GLY A 90 -7.93 1.00 -7.63
CA GLY A 90 -7.69 -0.36 -8.10
C GLY A 90 -7.78 -1.42 -7.00
N LYS A 91 -7.35 -1.09 -5.77
CA LYS A 91 -7.46 -2.01 -4.63
C LYS A 91 -8.91 -2.23 -4.19
N PHE A 92 -9.71 -1.17 -4.07
CA PHE A 92 -11.09 -1.25 -3.56
C PHE A 92 -12.14 -1.63 -4.59
N GLU A 93 -11.78 -1.76 -5.87
CA GLU A 93 -12.63 -2.39 -6.90
C GLU A 93 -12.90 -3.87 -6.56
N TYR A 94 -11.92 -4.54 -5.95
CA TYR A 94 -12.06 -5.91 -5.45
C TYR A 94 -13.14 -6.02 -4.36
N ASN A 95 -13.64 -7.24 -4.14
CA ASN A 95 -14.75 -7.53 -3.23
C ASN A 95 -16.04 -6.77 -3.61
N GLY A 96 -16.31 -6.68 -4.93
CA GLY A 96 -17.55 -6.12 -5.47
C GLY A 96 -17.70 -4.61 -5.24
N ASN A 97 -16.58 -3.88 -5.21
CA ASN A 97 -16.56 -2.43 -5.01
C ASN A 97 -17.32 -1.95 -3.75
N CYS A 98 -17.39 -2.78 -2.71
CA CYS A 98 -18.14 -2.45 -1.49
C CYS A 98 -17.40 -1.49 -0.55
N GLY A 99 -16.13 -1.17 -0.84
CA GLY A 99 -15.28 -0.31 -0.01
C GLY A 99 -14.66 -1.02 1.20
N TYR A 100 -14.82 -2.34 1.34
CA TYR A 100 -14.24 -3.14 2.42
C TYR A 100 -13.42 -4.31 1.89
N LEU A 101 -12.22 -4.48 2.45
CA LEU A 101 -11.35 -5.63 2.21
C LEU A 101 -10.93 -6.24 3.53
N LEU A 102 -11.05 -7.56 3.64
CA LEU A 102 -10.63 -8.28 4.83
C LEU A 102 -9.10 -8.26 4.93
N LYS A 103 -8.58 -7.83 6.08
CA LYS A 103 -7.13 -7.87 6.35
C LYS A 103 -6.61 -9.33 6.40
N PRO A 104 -5.34 -9.58 6.09
CA PRO A 104 -4.72 -10.89 6.27
C PRO A 104 -4.82 -11.41 7.72
N ASP A 105 -4.78 -12.73 7.88
CA ASP A 105 -5.01 -13.43 9.15
C ASP A 105 -4.10 -12.95 10.29
N PHE A 106 -2.80 -12.78 10.01
CA PHE A 106 -1.80 -12.33 10.96
C PHE A 106 -2.01 -10.88 11.45
N MET A 107 -2.80 -10.08 10.72
CA MET A 107 -3.20 -8.71 11.09
C MET A 107 -4.55 -8.63 11.81
N ARG A 108 -5.19 -9.78 12.06
CA ARG A 108 -6.50 -9.89 12.73
C ARG A 108 -6.44 -10.75 13.99
N ARG A 109 -5.65 -11.83 13.96
CA ARG A 109 -5.55 -12.80 15.04
C ARG A 109 -4.79 -12.24 16.25
N PRO A 110 -5.34 -12.35 17.48
CA PRO A 110 -4.68 -11.87 18.70
C PRO A 110 -3.49 -12.75 19.12
N ASP A 111 -3.46 -14.01 18.69
CA ASP A 111 -2.43 -15.00 19.01
C ASP A 111 -1.25 -14.99 18.01
N ARG A 112 -1.27 -14.10 17.03
CA ARG A 112 -0.21 -13.94 16.01
C ARG A 112 0.43 -12.57 16.14
N THR A 113 1.75 -12.48 16.25
CA THR A 113 2.47 -11.21 16.14
C THR A 113 2.95 -11.00 14.71
N PHE A 114 2.95 -9.75 14.25
CA PHE A 114 3.39 -9.40 12.91
C PHE A 114 4.24 -8.13 12.95
N ASP A 115 5.47 -8.23 12.42
CA ASP A 115 6.33 -7.09 12.17
C ASP A 115 6.39 -6.81 10.66
N PRO A 116 5.80 -5.71 10.17
CA PRO A 116 5.84 -5.34 8.76
C PRO A 116 7.26 -5.12 8.20
N PHE A 117 8.28 -4.95 9.04
CA PHE A 117 9.67 -4.71 8.62
C PHE A 117 10.56 -5.97 8.70
N SER A 118 10.03 -7.11 9.15
CA SER A 118 10.78 -8.36 9.21
C SER A 118 11.16 -8.84 7.81
N GLU A 119 12.44 -9.14 7.60
CA GLU A 119 12.94 -9.79 6.37
C GLU A 119 12.71 -11.31 6.34
N SER A 120 12.37 -11.89 7.50
CA SER A 120 12.04 -13.31 7.61
C SER A 120 10.58 -13.54 7.19
N PRO A 121 10.28 -14.65 6.47
CA PRO A 121 8.91 -15.02 6.15
C PRO A 121 8.05 -15.03 7.41
N VAL A 122 6.84 -14.50 7.31
CA VAL A 122 5.88 -14.57 8.41
C VAL A 122 5.51 -16.04 8.64
N ASP A 123 5.55 -16.48 9.89
CA ASP A 123 5.23 -17.86 10.24
C ASP A 123 3.85 -18.28 9.72
N GLY A 124 3.82 -19.36 8.92
CA GLY A 124 2.61 -19.87 8.27
C GLY A 124 2.27 -19.23 6.92
N ILE A 125 3.07 -18.29 6.40
CA ILE A 125 2.92 -17.75 5.04
C ILE A 125 3.96 -18.36 4.11
N ILE A 126 3.51 -18.85 2.96
CA ILE A 126 4.38 -19.37 1.91
C ILE A 126 4.72 -18.21 0.96
N PRO A 127 5.99 -17.80 0.85
CA PRO A 127 6.38 -16.77 -0.11
C PRO A 127 6.06 -17.22 -1.54
N ALA A 128 5.50 -16.32 -2.33
CA ALA A 128 5.25 -16.54 -3.75
C ALA A 128 6.38 -15.97 -4.61
N HIS A 129 6.63 -16.61 -5.74
CA HIS A 129 7.45 -16.07 -6.82
C HIS A 129 6.54 -15.56 -7.93
N CYS A 130 6.75 -14.31 -8.34
CA CYS A 130 6.01 -13.70 -9.43
C CYS A 130 6.97 -13.25 -10.53
N SER A 131 6.64 -13.54 -11.78
CA SER A 131 7.37 -13.04 -12.95
C SER A 131 6.40 -12.42 -13.93
N VAL A 132 6.67 -11.20 -14.39
CA VAL A 132 5.83 -10.47 -15.32
C VAL A 132 6.61 -10.23 -16.61
N GLN A 133 6.15 -10.82 -17.71
CA GLN A 133 6.72 -10.57 -19.03
C GLN A 133 5.79 -9.66 -19.84
N VAL A 134 6.30 -8.50 -20.24
CA VAL A 134 5.57 -7.58 -21.11
C VAL A 134 5.81 -7.98 -22.57
N ILE A 135 4.80 -8.58 -23.20
CA ILE A 135 4.92 -9.09 -24.57
C ILE A 135 4.65 -7.97 -25.59
N SER A 136 3.46 -7.36 -25.54
CA SER A 136 3.01 -6.34 -26.51
C SER A 136 1.89 -5.48 -25.92
N GLY A 137 1.55 -4.37 -26.60
CA GLY A 137 0.35 -3.58 -26.32
C GLY A 137 -0.49 -3.39 -27.59
N GLN A 138 -1.76 -3.01 -27.44
CA GLN A 138 -2.69 -2.76 -28.54
C GLN A 138 -3.49 -1.49 -28.29
N PHE A 139 -3.70 -0.68 -29.33
CA PHE A 139 -4.50 0.55 -29.30
C PHE A 139 -4.14 1.51 -28.16
N LEU A 140 -2.85 1.68 -27.87
CA LEU A 140 -2.37 2.53 -26.76
C LEU A 140 -2.53 4.03 -27.06
N SER A 141 -2.45 4.42 -28.32
CA SER A 141 -2.55 5.81 -28.76
C SER A 141 -2.99 5.91 -30.22
N ASP A 142 -3.79 6.92 -30.53
CA ASP A 142 -4.20 7.32 -31.88
C ASP A 142 -3.04 7.95 -32.68
N LYS A 143 -2.04 8.47 -31.97
CA LYS A 143 -0.82 9.07 -32.55
C LYS A 143 0.34 8.09 -32.63
N LYS A 144 1.23 8.31 -33.60
CA LYS A 144 2.52 7.63 -33.73
C LYS A 144 3.52 8.15 -32.69
N ILE A 145 3.38 7.67 -31.45
CA ILE A 145 4.26 8.01 -30.34
C ILE A 145 5.13 6.82 -29.91
N GLY A 146 6.20 7.09 -29.18
CA GLY A 146 6.96 6.06 -28.49
C GLY A 146 6.26 5.63 -27.20
N THR A 147 6.20 4.34 -26.93
CA THR A 147 5.56 3.79 -25.72
C THR A 147 6.52 2.88 -24.96
N TYR A 148 6.31 2.76 -23.65
CA TYR A 148 7.01 1.84 -22.75
C TYR A 148 6.07 1.44 -21.61
N VAL A 149 6.42 0.37 -20.89
CA VAL A 149 5.65 -0.12 -19.74
C VAL A 149 6.54 -0.14 -18.50
N GLU A 150 6.00 0.34 -17.38
CA GLU A 150 6.59 0.22 -16.05
C GLU A 150 5.80 -0.81 -15.24
N VAL A 151 6.51 -1.63 -14.45
CA VAL A 151 5.90 -2.64 -13.58
C VAL A 151 6.40 -2.45 -12.16
N ASP A 152 5.52 -1.96 -11.30
CA ASP A 152 5.81 -1.74 -9.87
C ASP A 152 5.04 -2.77 -9.01
N MET A 153 5.60 -3.11 -7.84
CA MET A 153 4.94 -3.91 -6.81
C MET A 153 4.81 -3.09 -5.53
N TYR A 154 3.62 -3.11 -4.93
CA TYR A 154 3.30 -2.41 -3.68
C TYR A 154 2.81 -3.42 -2.65
N GLY A 155 3.53 -3.55 -1.55
CA GLY A 155 3.26 -4.54 -0.50
C GLY A 155 3.95 -4.14 0.80
N LEU A 156 4.53 -5.11 1.49
CA LEU A 156 5.44 -4.83 2.61
C LEU A 156 6.67 -4.06 2.11
N PRO A 157 7.41 -3.37 2.99
CA PRO A 157 8.65 -2.68 2.62
C PRO A 157 9.65 -3.58 1.88
N THR A 158 9.73 -4.86 2.26
CA THR A 158 10.60 -5.87 1.62
C THR A 158 10.15 -6.30 0.23
N ASP A 159 8.85 -6.18 -0.05
CA ASP A 159 8.23 -6.64 -1.31
C ASP A 159 8.01 -5.47 -2.29
N THR A 160 8.11 -4.24 -1.79
CA THR A 160 7.83 -3.04 -2.57
C THR A 160 8.98 -2.73 -3.51
N ILE A 161 8.75 -2.90 -4.81
CA ILE A 161 9.70 -2.57 -5.88
C ILE A 161 9.08 -1.48 -6.75
N ARG A 162 9.78 -0.36 -6.91
CA ARG A 162 9.27 0.82 -7.63
C ARG A 162 10.33 1.39 -8.57
N LYS A 163 9.92 1.76 -9.79
CA LYS A 163 10.77 2.39 -10.81
C LYS A 163 12.02 1.58 -11.19
N GLU A 164 12.00 0.28 -10.92
CA GLU A 164 13.10 -0.62 -11.27
C GLU A 164 12.82 -1.33 -12.60
N PHE A 165 11.61 -1.86 -12.77
CA PHE A 165 11.24 -2.60 -13.96
C PHE A 165 10.53 -1.71 -14.98
N ARG A 166 11.21 -1.51 -16.10
CA ARG A 166 10.72 -0.71 -17.22
C ARG A 166 11.20 -1.32 -18.53
N THR A 167 10.30 -1.44 -19.50
CA THR A 167 10.67 -1.90 -20.84
C THR A 167 11.43 -0.82 -21.61
N LYS A 168 12.18 -1.21 -22.64
CA LYS A 168 12.62 -0.24 -23.66
C LYS A 168 11.44 0.45 -24.32
N VAL A 169 11.72 1.64 -24.85
CA VAL A 169 10.74 2.41 -25.62
C VAL A 169 10.65 1.85 -27.04
N VAL A 170 9.45 1.52 -27.49
CA VAL A 170 9.18 1.20 -28.90
C VAL A 170 8.79 2.51 -29.59
N PRO A 171 9.63 3.08 -30.49
CA PRO A 171 9.39 4.39 -31.07
C PRO A 171 8.28 4.34 -32.14
N ALA A 172 7.50 5.43 -32.21
CA ALA A 172 6.54 5.70 -33.28
C ALA A 172 5.49 4.58 -33.57
N ASN A 173 5.22 3.71 -32.60
CA ASN A 173 4.21 2.66 -32.68
C ASN A 173 3.28 2.69 -31.46
N GLY A 174 2.16 3.40 -31.59
CA GLY A 174 1.09 3.46 -30.59
C GLY A 174 -0.04 2.45 -30.83
N LEU A 175 -0.05 1.74 -31.96
CA LEU A 175 -1.15 0.87 -32.36
C LEU A 175 -0.95 -0.57 -31.87
N ASN A 176 0.24 -1.13 -32.07
CA ASN A 176 0.55 -2.52 -31.74
C ASN A 176 2.06 -2.74 -31.43
N PRO A 177 2.65 -2.01 -30.46
CA PRO A 177 4.05 -2.19 -30.10
C PRO A 177 4.30 -3.59 -29.51
N VAL A 178 5.45 -4.17 -29.84
CA VAL A 178 5.96 -5.43 -29.27
C VAL A 178 7.20 -5.09 -28.44
N TYR A 179 7.18 -5.45 -27.16
CA TYR A 179 8.30 -5.24 -26.22
C TYR A 179 9.13 -6.52 -26.11
N ASN A 180 8.47 -7.63 -25.74
CA ASN A 180 8.99 -9.00 -25.68
C ASN A 180 10.41 -9.12 -25.09
N GLU A 181 10.65 -8.41 -24.00
CA GLU A 181 11.90 -8.48 -23.23
C GLU A 181 11.86 -9.64 -22.22
N ASP A 182 12.98 -9.88 -21.53
CA ASP A 182 13.04 -10.87 -20.44
C ASP A 182 12.03 -10.52 -19.33
N PRO A 183 11.47 -11.53 -18.64
CA PRO A 183 10.50 -11.31 -17.59
C PRO A 183 11.10 -10.52 -16.42
N PHE A 184 10.32 -9.58 -15.88
CA PHE A 184 10.62 -8.93 -14.60
C PHE A 184 10.35 -9.91 -13.46
N VAL A 185 11.36 -10.19 -12.63
CA VAL A 185 11.28 -11.23 -11.59
C VAL A 185 11.18 -10.60 -10.20
N PHE A 186 10.09 -10.89 -9.50
CA PHE A 186 9.84 -10.54 -8.11
C PHE A 186 10.19 -11.74 -7.23
N ARG A 187 11.41 -11.72 -6.65
CA ARG A 187 12.02 -12.89 -6.01
C ARG A 187 11.44 -13.23 -4.63
N LYS A 188 10.76 -12.31 -3.97
CA LYS A 188 10.09 -12.52 -2.68
C LYS A 188 8.79 -11.73 -2.66
N VAL A 189 7.68 -12.41 -2.47
CA VAL A 189 6.36 -11.81 -2.24
C VAL A 189 5.76 -12.51 -1.03
N CYS A 190 5.55 -11.80 0.07
CA CYS A 190 5.02 -12.35 1.32
C CYS A 190 3.56 -11.93 1.56
#